data_AF-A0A369ZEZ4-F1
#
_entry.id   AF-A0A369ZEZ4-F1
#
_cell.length_a   1.000
_cell.length_b   1.000
_cell.length_c   1.000
_cell.angle_alpha   90.00
_cell.angle_beta   90.00
_cell.angle_gamma   90.00
#
_symmetry.space_group_name_H-M   'P 1'
#
loop_
_entity.id
_entity.type
_entity.pdbx_description
1 polymer ?
#
loop_
_entity_poly.entity_id
_entity_poly.type
_entity_poly.pdbx_seq_one_letter_code
_entity_poly.pdbx_strand_id
1 'polypeptide(L)' 'MLAALLEKQKRQEAANFAINNNAIEGLFVSDEAKDLLNRWVNGEITLEEAENKMYALWQ' A
#
# COMPACT_ATOMS: atom_id res chain seq x y z
N MET A 1 -15.10 15.15 6.38
CA MET A 1 -15.34 13.73 6.71
C MET A 1 -15.58 12.86 5.49
N LEU A 2 -16.57 13.13 4.63
CA LEU A 2 -16.85 12.27 3.46
C LEU A 2 -15.67 12.14 2.48
N ALA A 3 -14.98 13.24 2.17
CA ALA A 3 -13.83 13.23 1.28
C ALA A 3 -12.68 12.33 1.78
N ALA A 4 -12.37 12.36 3.08
CA ALA A 4 -11.33 11.52 3.68
C ALA A 4 -11.71 10.03 3.65
N LEU A 5 -12.99 9.69 3.79
CA LEU A 5 -13.48 8.31 3.67
C LEU A 5 -13.36 7.80 2.23
N LEU A 6 -13.76 8.61 1.25
CA LEU A 6 -13.62 8.27 -0.18
C LEU A 6 -12.15 8.12 -0.57
N GLU A 7 -11.29 8.97 -0.02
CA GLU A 7 -9.86 8.94 -0.26
C GLU A 7 -9.22 7.67 0.31
N LYS A 8 -9.51 7.34 1.58
CA LYS A 8 -9.11 6.08 2.21
C LYS A 8 -9.57 4.86 1.41
N GLN A 9 -10.82 4.86 0.94
CA GLN A 9 -11.36 3.76 0.13
C GLN A 9 -10.57 3.58 -1.17
N LYS A 10 -10.26 4.67 -1.88
CA LYS A 10 -9.45 4.62 -3.10
C LYS A 10 -8.04 4.07 -2.83
N ARG A 11 -7.40 4.48 -1.73
CA ARG A 11 -6.10 3.93 -1.32
C ARG A 11 -6.21 2.43 -1.05
N GLN A 12 -7.25 2.00 -0.34
CA GLN A 12 -7.46 0.59 0.00
C GLN A 12 -7.66 -0.26 -1.27
N GLU A 13 -8.46 0.22 -2.22
CA GLU A 13 -8.67 -0.45 -3.51
C GLU A 13 -7.36 -0.56 -4.30
N ALA A 14 -6.55 0.50 -4.34
CA ALA A 14 -5.25 0.49 -5.00
C ALA A 14 -4.25 -0.48 -4.34
N ALA A 15 -4.15 -0.48 -3.00
CA ALA A 15 -3.29 -1.39 -2.26
C ALA A 15 -3.69 -2.86 -2.47
N ASN A 16 -5.00 -3.14 -2.42
CA ASN A 16 -5.53 -4.48 -2.68
C ASN A 16 -5.23 -4.93 -4.11
N PHE A 17 -5.39 -4.05 -5.10
CA PHE A 17 -5.06 -4.34 -6.48
C PHE A 17 -3.58 -4.70 -6.64
N ALA A 18 -2.67 -3.90 -6.08
CA ALA A 18 -1.23 -4.15 -6.16
C ALA A 18 -0.83 -5.49 -5.53
N ILE A 19 -1.38 -5.82 -4.35
CA ILE A 19 -1.13 -7.08 -3.65
C ILE A 19 -1.69 -8.28 -4.44
N ASN A 20 -2.94 -8.19 -4.86
CA ASN A 20 -3.63 -9.30 -5.52
C ASN A 20 -3.08 -9.55 -6.94
N ASN A 21 -2.66 -8.51 -7.65
CA ASN A 21 -2.04 -8.65 -8.97
C ASN A 21 -0.74 -9.48 -8.89
N ASN A 22 0.09 -9.23 -7.87
CA ASN A 22 1.27 -10.07 -7.63
C ASN A 22 0.87 -11.52 -7.27
N ALA A 23 -0.12 -11.70 -6.41
CA ALA A 23 -0.57 -13.02 -5.98
C ALA A 23 -1.10 -13.89 -7.15
N ILE A 24 -1.77 -13.28 -8.13
CA ILE A 24 -2.24 -13.96 -9.36
C ILE A 24 -1.07 -14.53 -10.16
N GLU A 25 0.05 -13.81 -10.21
CA GLU A 25 1.30 -14.22 -10.87
C GLU A 25 2.16 -15.16 -10.00
N GLY A 26 1.67 -15.58 -8.82
CA GLY A 26 2.42 -16.41 -7.88
C GLY A 26 3.53 -15.66 -7.12
N LEU A 27 3.52 -14.32 -7.18
CA LEU A 27 4.46 -13.45 -6.47
C LEU A 27 3.85 -13.02 -5.13
N PHE A 28 4.66 -13.05 -4.07
CA PHE A 28 4.22 -12.67 -2.73
C PHE A 28 4.80 -11.33 -2.33
N VAL A 29 3.92 -10.38 -2.02
CA VAL A 29 4.31 -9.12 -1.37
C VAL A 29 4.68 -9.40 0.08
N SER A 30 5.85 -8.93 0.51
CA SER A 30 6.32 -9.12 1.89
C SER A 30 5.39 -8.46 2.91
N ASP A 31 5.45 -8.92 4.16
CA ASP A 31 4.60 -8.37 5.21
C ASP A 31 4.99 -6.93 5.56
N GLU A 32 6.27 -6.58 5.44
CA GLU A 32 6.77 -5.21 5.60
C GLU A 32 6.19 -4.27 4.53
N ALA A 33 6.11 -4.72 3.27
CA ALA A 33 5.52 -3.93 2.21
C ALA A 33 3.99 -3.77 2.39
N LYS A 34 3.31 -4.83 2.87
CA LYS A 34 1.88 -4.74 3.23
C LYS A 34 1.63 -3.75 4.38
N ASP A 35 2.49 -3.72 5.39
CA ASP A 35 2.40 -2.74 6.48
C ASP A 35 2.54 -1.30 5.97
N LEU A 36 3.54 -1.03 5.11
CA LEU A 36 3.72 0.28 4.51
C LEU A 36 2.49 0.73 3.70
N LEU A 37 1.91 -0.17 2.90
CA LEU A 37 0.67 0.10 2.18
C LEU A 37 -0.50 0.38 3.14
N ASN A 38 -0.64 -0.38 4.22
CA ASN A 38 -1.70 -0.18 5.21
C ASN A 38 -1.56 1.18 5.93
N ARG A 39 -0.34 1.58 6.29
CA ARG A 39 -0.07 2.89 6.89
C ARG A 39 -0.38 4.04 5.93
N TRP A 40 -0.07 3.88 4.64
CA TRP A 40 -0.49 4.82 3.60
C TRP A 40 -2.02 4.89 3.47
N VAL A 41 -2.72 3.75 3.44
CA VAL A 41 -4.20 3.68 3.40
C VAL A 41 -4.83 4.40 4.59
N ASN A 42 -4.24 4.26 5.78
CA ASN A 42 -4.72 4.93 7.00
C ASN A 42 -4.31 6.40 7.10
N GLY A 43 -3.50 6.91 6.16
CA GLY A 43 -3.04 8.30 6.15
C GLY A 43 -1.97 8.61 7.19
N GLU A 44 -1.30 7.59 7.71
CA GLU A 44 -0.20 7.73 8.67
C GLU A 44 1.11 8.15 8.00
N ILE A 45 1.27 7.81 6.72
CA ILE A 45 2.40 8.18 5.87
C ILE A 45 1.91 8.60 4.48
N THR A 46 2.72 9.36 3.75
CA THR A 46 2.47 9.68 2.34
C THR A 46 2.79 8.49 1.43
N LEU A 47 2.31 8.53 0.18
CA LEU A 47 2.67 7.52 -0.81
C LEU A 47 4.19 7.50 -1.07
N GLU A 48 4.79 8.69 -1.20
CA GLU A 48 6.24 8.85 -1.39
C GLU A 48 7.04 8.23 -0.24
N GLU A 49 6.60 8.39 1.01
CA GLU A 49 7.24 7.76 2.16
C GLU A 49 7.11 6.24 2.12
N ALA A 50 5.95 5.71 1.70
CA ALA A 50 5.73 4.28 1.54
C ALA A 50 6.65 3.70 0.44
N GLU A 51 6.72 4.36 -0.72
CA GLU A 51 7.57 3.96 -1.85
C GLU A 51 9.05 3.97 -1.47
N ASN A 52 9.55 5.07 -0.89
CA ASN A 52 10.94 5.18 -0.45
C ASN A 52 11.33 4.10 0.56
N LYS A 53 10.44 3.81 1.54
CA LYS A 53 10.66 2.74 2.51
C LYS A 53 10.59 1.36 1.86
N MET A 54 9.70 1.14 0.89
CA MET A 54 9.64 -0.09 0.12
C MET A 54 10.93 -0.31 -0.66
N TYR A 55 11.44 0.69 -1.39
CA TYR A 55 12.70 0.58 -2.13
C TYR A 55 13.89 0.23 -1.22
N ALA A 56 13.92 0.77 0.00
CA ALA A 56 14.95 0.44 0.98
C ALA A 56 14.90 -1.02 1.47
N LEU A 57 13.77 -1.73 1.33
CA LEU A 57 13.69 -3.17 1.66
C LEU A 57 14.39 -4.07 0.63
N TRP A 58 14.65 -3.56 -0.58
CA TRP A 58 15.27 -4.30 -1.68
C TRP A 58 16.79 -4.10 -1.77
N GLN A 59 17.37 -3.24 -0.93
CA GLN A 59 18.81 -3.02 -0.83
C GLN A 59 19.44 -3.95 0.19
#